data_AF-A0A6J4T3K6-F1
#
_entry.id   AF-A0A6J4T3K6-F1
#
_cell.length_a   1.000
_cell.length_b   1.000
_cell.length_c   1.000
_cell.angle_alpha   90.00
_cell.angle_beta   90.00
_cell.angle_gamma   90.00
#
_symmetry.space_group_name_H-M   'P 1'
#
loop_
_entity.id
_entity.type
_entity.pdbx_description
1 polymer ?
#
loop_
_entity_poly.entity_id
_entity_poly.type
_entity_poly.pdbx_seq_one_letter_code
_entity_poly.pdbx_strand_id
1 'polypeptide(L)'
;MPWVELFVLFAVSHLVGDYVLQTDWQATHKRRGLGADAVARRALLSHVTTYTLAFVPALLWIADDLGAGALWVAALVAVPHVLQDDGRLVEWWMAHVKHAQMAAQPVAALALDQTLHIVALLALALVAGR
;
A
#
# COMPACT_ATOMS: atom_id res chain seq x y z
N MET A 1 8.50 5.18 19.13
CA MET A 1 9.26 3.99 18.62
C MET A 1 10.36 4.43 17.65
N PRO A 2 11.55 3.82 17.62
CA PRO A 2 12.57 4.08 16.60
C PRO A 2 12.03 3.81 15.19
N TRP A 3 12.37 4.66 14.22
CA TRP A 3 11.85 4.51 12.84
C TRP A 3 12.12 3.13 12.22
N VAL A 4 13.23 2.46 12.58
CA VAL A 4 13.58 1.13 12.05
C VAL A 4 12.56 0.08 12.47
N GLU A 5 12.21 0.06 13.76
CA GLU A 5 11.25 -0.93 14.28
C GLU A 5 9.84 -0.64 13.75
N LEU A 6 9.48 0.65 13.64
CA LEU A 6 8.22 1.06 13.04
C LEU A 6 8.13 0.66 11.56
N PHE A 7 9.22 0.83 10.81
CA PHE A 7 9.30 0.37 9.43
C PHE A 7 9.13 -1.14 9.32
N VAL A 8 9.74 -1.94 10.21
CA VAL A 8 9.56 -3.39 10.22
C VAL A 8 8.10 -3.76 10.48
N LEU A 9 7.44 -3.11 11.44
CA LEU A 9 6.01 -3.33 11.70
C LEU A 9 5.16 -2.98 10.48
N PHE A 10 5.39 -1.83 9.85
CA PHE A 10 4.69 -1.43 8.64
C PHE A 10 4.93 -2.38 7.47
N ALA A 11 6.16 -2.84 7.27
CA ALA A 11 6.50 -3.80 6.22
C ALA A 11 5.79 -5.15 6.43
N VAL A 12 5.75 -5.66 7.66
CA VAL A 12 5.02 -6.90 7.98
C VAL A 12 3.51 -6.70 7.80
N SER A 13 2.94 -5.60 8.31
CA SER A 13 1.53 -5.26 8.12
C SER A 13 1.16 -5.16 6.64
N HIS A 14 2.04 -4.58 5.82
CA HIS A 14 1.87 -4.51 4.37
C HIS A 14 1.83 -5.90 3.73
N LEU A 15 2.80 -6.77 4.03
CA LEU A 15 2.82 -8.13 3.49
C LEU A 15 1.59 -8.94 3.92
N VAL A 16 1.13 -8.76 5.15
CA VAL A 16 -0.12 -9.37 5.63
C VAL A 16 -1.32 -8.83 4.85
N GLY A 17 -1.40 -7.51 4.66
CA GLY A 17 -2.48 -6.87 3.89
C GLY A 17 -2.54 -7.34 2.43
N ASP A 18 -1.40 -7.38 1.74
CA ASP A 18 -1.31 -7.62 0.29
C ASP A 18 -1.28 -9.10 -0.11
N TYR A 19 -0.75 -9.98 0.75
CA TYR A 19 -0.58 -11.40 0.40
C TYR A 19 -1.39 -12.36 1.26
N VAL A 20 -1.64 -12.03 2.54
CA VAL A 20 -2.37 -12.94 3.44
C VAL A 20 -3.87 -12.63 3.42
N LEU A 21 -4.23 -11.35 3.50
CA LEU A 21 -5.62 -10.91 3.61
C LEU A 21 -6.25 -10.55 2.26
N GLN A 22 -5.45 -10.15 1.27
CA GLN A 22 -5.94 -9.85 -0.07
C GLN A 22 -6.48 -11.12 -0.73
N THR A 23 -7.66 -11.01 -1.33
CA THR A 23 -8.28 -12.06 -2.13
C THR A 23 -7.90 -11.96 -3.60
N ASP A 24 -7.99 -13.07 -4.34
CA ASP A 24 -7.79 -13.08 -5.79
C ASP A 24 -8.75 -12.12 -6.52
N TRP A 25 -10.00 -12.00 -6.03
CA TRP A 25 -10.96 -11.06 -6.61
C TRP A 25 -10.47 -9.62 -6.49
N GLN A 26 -9.99 -9.21 -5.31
CA GLN A 26 -9.39 -7.90 -5.12
C GLN A 26 -8.17 -7.70 -6.04
N ALA A 27 -7.25 -8.67 -6.04
CA ALA A 27 -6.01 -8.62 -6.82
C ALA A 27 -6.26 -8.39 -8.32
N THR A 28 -7.24 -9.11 -8.87
CA THR A 28 -7.51 -9.13 -10.32
C THR A 28 -8.43 -8.01 -10.78
N HIS A 29 -9.18 -7.37 -9.87
CA HIS A 29 -10.17 -6.35 -10.24
C HIS A 29 -9.83 -4.93 -9.74
N LYS A 30 -8.92 -4.72 -8.78
CA LYS A 30 -8.68 -3.39 -8.15
C LYS A 30 -8.11 -2.30 -9.08
N ARG A 31 -7.44 -2.70 -10.16
CA ARG A 31 -6.76 -1.75 -11.07
C ARG A 31 -7.77 -0.78 -11.69
N ARG A 32 -7.37 0.50 -11.80
CA ARG A 32 -8.20 1.62 -12.28
C ARG A 32 -9.45 1.88 -11.44
N GLY A 33 -9.47 1.44 -10.18
CA GLY A 33 -10.58 1.60 -9.25
C GLY A 33 -10.91 3.06 -8.87
N LEU A 34 -10.00 4.01 -9.11
CA LEU A 34 -10.29 5.45 -8.99
C LEU A 34 -11.02 6.03 -10.21
N GLY A 35 -11.27 5.21 -11.24
CA GLY A 35 -12.04 5.56 -12.42
C GLY A 35 -13.54 5.33 -12.28
N ALA A 36 -14.23 5.27 -13.42
CA ALA A 36 -15.69 5.12 -13.48
C ALA A 36 -16.17 3.70 -13.12
N ASP A 37 -15.33 2.67 -13.30
CA ASP A 37 -15.70 1.27 -13.09
C ASP A 37 -16.04 0.99 -11.61
N ALA A 38 -17.31 0.64 -11.38
CA ALA A 38 -17.83 0.37 -10.05
C ALA A 38 -17.29 -0.94 -9.43
N VAL A 39 -17.01 -1.96 -10.25
CA VAL A 39 -16.45 -3.23 -9.80
C VAL A 39 -15.00 -3.01 -9.37
N ALA A 40 -14.22 -2.32 -10.20
CA ALA A 40 -12.84 -2.01 -9.88
C ALA A 40 -12.73 -1.12 -8.63
N ARG A 41 -13.60 -0.11 -8.52
CA ARG A 41 -13.67 0.74 -7.32
C ARG A 41 -14.02 -0.06 -6.07
N ARG A 42 -14.97 -0.99 -6.15
CA ARG A 42 -15.33 -1.86 -5.02
C ARG A 42 -14.16 -2.76 -4.62
N ALA A 43 -13.44 -3.31 -5.59
CA ALA A 43 -12.27 -4.14 -5.35
C ALA A 43 -11.14 -3.36 -4.68
N LEU A 44 -10.83 -2.15 -5.17
CA LEU A 44 -9.82 -1.28 -4.60
C LEU A 44 -10.16 -0.84 -3.18
N LEU A 45 -11.39 -0.35 -2.95
CA LEU A 45 -11.78 0.14 -1.63
C LEU A 45 -11.89 -0.99 -0.59
N SER A 46 -12.38 -2.16 -0.97
CA SER A 46 -12.43 -3.30 -0.04
C SER A 46 -11.03 -3.77 0.32
N HIS A 47 -10.12 -3.81 -0.66
CA HIS A 47 -8.74 -4.18 -0.43
C HIS A 47 -8.02 -3.19 0.48
N VAL A 48 -8.11 -1.88 0.20
CA VAL A 48 -7.51 -0.84 1.04
C VAL A 48 -8.06 -0.88 2.46
N THR A 49 -9.34 -1.23 2.62
CA THR A 49 -9.94 -1.41 3.95
C THR A 49 -9.29 -2.59 4.68
N THR A 50 -9.22 -3.78 4.07
CA THR A 50 -8.58 -4.96 4.68
C THR A 50 -7.08 -4.75 4.91
N TYR A 51 -6.43 -4.05 3.99
CA TYR A 51 -5.03 -3.65 4.08
C TYR A 51 -4.78 -2.75 5.28
N THR A 52 -5.56 -1.66 5.42
CA THR A 52 -5.40 -0.71 6.53
C THR A 52 -5.70 -1.38 7.88
N LEU A 53 -6.62 -2.36 7.92
CA LEU A 53 -6.87 -3.15 9.13
C LEU A 53 -5.64 -3.98 9.56
N ALA A 54 -4.80 -4.43 8.63
CA ALA A 54 -3.54 -5.12 8.95
C ALA A 54 -2.54 -4.23 9.70
N PHE A 55 -2.73 -2.90 9.66
CA PHE A 55 -1.90 -1.92 10.38
C PHE A 55 -2.44 -1.58 11.77
N VAL A 56 -3.64 -2.04 12.16
CA VAL A 56 -4.23 -1.74 13.48
C VAL A 56 -3.28 -2.06 14.64
N PRO A 57 -2.58 -3.21 14.70
CA PRO A 57 -1.62 -3.47 15.77
C PRO A 57 -0.50 -2.42 15.85
N ALA A 58 0.08 -2.03 14.70
CA ALA A 58 1.12 -1.00 14.64
C ALA A 58 0.58 0.39 15.04
N LEU A 59 -0.64 0.72 14.61
CA LEU A 59 -1.31 1.98 14.94
C LEU A 59 -1.64 2.09 16.43
N LEU A 60 -2.10 1.01 17.06
CA LEU A 60 -2.32 0.96 18.51
C LEU A 60 -1.00 1.14 19.27
N TRP A 61 0.09 0.54 18.78
CA TRP A 61 1.40 0.64 19.40
C TRP A 61 1.96 2.06 19.43
N ILE A 62 1.75 2.83 18.36
CA ILE A 62 2.22 4.23 18.27
C ILE A 62 1.21 5.24 18.84
N ALA A 63 -0.02 4.81 19.16
CA ALA A 63 -1.05 5.70 19.68
C ALA A 63 -0.67 6.30 21.04
N ASP A 64 0.06 5.57 21.88
CA ASP A 64 0.56 6.08 23.17
C ASP A 64 1.54 7.25 22.98
N ASP A 65 2.36 7.22 21.93
CA ASP A 65 3.34 8.26 21.61
C ASP A 65 2.71 9.45 20.85
N LEU A 66 1.77 9.18 19.94
CA LEU A 66 1.25 10.18 18.98
C LEU A 66 -0.17 10.68 19.27
N GLY A 67 -0.91 10.01 20.16
CA GLY A 67 -2.33 10.27 20.40
C GLY A 67 -3.15 10.24 19.11
N ALA A 68 -3.91 11.31 18.85
CA ALA A 68 -4.69 11.46 17.61
C ALA A 68 -3.83 11.49 16.33
N GLY A 69 -2.51 11.72 16.44
CA GLY A 69 -1.56 11.61 15.34
C GLY A 69 -1.53 10.23 14.67
N ALA A 70 -1.87 9.16 15.40
CA ALA A 70 -1.98 7.81 14.83
C ALA A 70 -3.06 7.72 13.74
N LEU A 71 -4.11 8.54 13.79
CA LEU A 71 -5.13 8.60 12.71
C LEU A 71 -4.56 9.19 11.43
N TRP A 72 -3.64 10.16 11.53
CA TRP A 72 -2.93 10.69 10.38
C TRP A 72 -1.99 9.65 9.78
N VAL A 73 -1.33 8.84 10.62
CA VAL A 73 -0.52 7.71 10.14
C VAL A 73 -1.39 6.71 9.37
N ALA A 74 -2.58 6.36 9.88
CA ALA A 74 -3.51 5.48 9.17
C ALA A 74 -3.92 6.04 7.80
N ALA A 75 -4.21 7.35 7.72
CA ALA A 75 -4.50 8.02 6.46
C ALA A 75 -3.29 8.01 5.50
N LEU A 76 -2.08 8.23 6.02
CA LEU A 76 -0.84 8.22 5.24
C LEU A 76 -0.38 6.80 4.86
N VAL A 77 -0.92 5.75 5.45
CA VAL A 77 -0.81 4.37 4.95
C VAL A 77 -1.83 4.15 3.83
N ALA A 78 -3.11 4.47 4.07
CA ALA A 78 -4.20 4.15 3.15
C ALA A 78 -4.13 4.92 1.83
N VAL A 79 -3.85 6.24 1.88
CA VAL A 79 -3.90 7.09 0.68
C VAL A 79 -2.84 6.72 -0.35
N PRO A 80 -1.54 6.59 0.00
CA PRO A 80 -0.54 6.12 -0.94
C PRO A 80 -0.84 4.72 -1.49
N HIS A 81 -1.42 3.83 -0.67
CA HIS A 81 -1.81 2.47 -1.09
C HIS A 81 -2.88 2.52 -2.19
N VAL A 82 -3.96 3.28 -1.97
CA VAL A 82 -5.03 3.49 -2.97
C VAL A 82 -4.47 3.99 -4.30
N LEU A 83 -3.55 4.96 -4.27
CA LEU A 83 -2.99 5.57 -5.46
C LEU A 83 -2.07 4.61 -6.23
N GLN A 84 -1.31 3.78 -5.52
CA GLN A 84 -0.41 2.79 -6.12
C GLN A 84 -1.19 1.62 -6.71
N ASP A 85 -2.14 1.06 -5.96
CA ASP A 85 -2.94 -0.10 -6.35
C ASP A 85 -3.94 0.16 -7.48
N ASP A 86 -4.32 1.42 -7.69
CA ASP A 86 -5.02 1.82 -8.90
C ASP A 86 -4.20 1.48 -10.16
N GLY A 87 -2.87 1.34 -10.03
CA GLY A 87 -2.00 0.68 -11.00
C GLY A 87 -1.61 1.55 -12.19
N ARG A 88 -2.13 2.78 -12.31
CA ARG A 88 -1.70 3.75 -13.34
C ARG A 88 -0.27 4.23 -13.12
N LEU A 89 0.17 4.39 -11.87
CA LEU A 89 1.54 4.77 -11.55
C LEU A 89 2.55 3.72 -12.02
N VAL A 90 2.31 2.45 -11.66
CA VAL A 90 3.16 1.32 -12.06
C VAL A 90 3.15 1.15 -13.58
N GLU A 91 1.98 1.26 -14.21
CA GLU A 91 1.85 1.20 -15.68
C GLU A 91 2.65 2.30 -16.38
N TRP A 92 2.52 3.54 -15.90
CA TRP A 92 3.27 4.67 -16.43
C TRP A 92 4.78 4.46 -16.28
N TRP A 93 5.23 4.02 -15.10
CA TRP A 93 6.65 3.81 -14.82
C TRP A 93 7.24 2.66 -15.65
N MET A 94 6.49 1.57 -15.80
CA MET A 94 6.87 0.47 -16.67
C MET A 94 7.07 0.94 -18.11
N ALA A 95 6.12 1.73 -18.64
CA ALA A 95 6.18 2.21 -20.02
C ALA A 95 7.27 3.28 -20.27
N HIS A 96 7.43 4.24 -19.36
CA HIS A 96 8.23 5.44 -19.60
C HIS A 96 9.63 5.40 -18.98
N VAL A 97 9.83 4.63 -17.91
CA VAL A 97 11.13 4.52 -17.22
C VAL A 97 11.80 3.18 -17.52
N LYS A 98 11.05 2.09 -17.43
CA LYS A 98 11.59 0.74 -17.70
C LYS A 98 11.50 0.34 -19.17
N HIS A 99 10.79 1.11 -19.99
CA HIS A 99 10.51 0.80 -21.39
C HIS A 99 10.03 -0.64 -21.62
N ALA A 100 9.16 -1.12 -20.72
CA ALA A 100 8.64 -2.47 -20.69
C ALA A 100 7.11 -2.46 -20.58
N GLN A 101 6.47 -3.50 -21.11
CA GLN A 101 5.03 -3.70 -20.96
C GLN A 101 4.76 -4.56 -19.73
N MET A 102 3.84 -4.14 -18.87
CA MET A 102 3.46 -4.91 -17.67
C MET A 102 3.04 -6.34 -18.00
N ALA A 103 2.25 -6.52 -19.06
CA ALA A 103 1.78 -7.85 -19.47
C ALA A 103 2.91 -8.77 -19.93
N ALA A 104 3.97 -8.22 -20.53
CA ALA A 104 5.14 -8.98 -20.97
C ALA A 104 6.12 -9.26 -19.83
N GLN A 105 6.10 -8.44 -18.77
CA GLN A 105 7.03 -8.51 -17.64
C GLN A 105 6.28 -8.44 -16.29
N PRO A 106 5.39 -9.40 -15.99
CA PRO A 106 4.50 -9.34 -14.83
C PRO A 106 5.25 -9.37 -13.49
N VAL A 107 6.33 -10.14 -13.39
CA VAL A 107 7.16 -10.20 -12.17
C VAL A 107 7.88 -8.87 -11.93
N ALA A 108 8.39 -8.23 -12.98
CA ALA A 108 9.05 -6.93 -12.85
C ALA A 108 8.05 -5.82 -12.47
N ALA A 109 6.82 -5.89 -13.01
CA ALA A 109 5.74 -4.99 -12.63
C ALA A 109 5.34 -5.16 -11.17
N LEU A 110 5.18 -6.41 -10.70
CA LEU A 110 4.91 -6.72 -9.29
C LEU A 110 6.05 -6.26 -8.39
N ALA A 111 7.30 -6.55 -8.74
CA ALA A 111 8.45 -6.13 -7.94
C ALA A 111 8.56 -4.60 -7.86
N LEU A 112 8.24 -3.87 -8.94
CA LEU A 112 8.19 -2.41 -8.93
C LEU A 112 7.09 -1.89 -8.01
N ASP A 113 5.87 -2.43 -8.15
CA ASP A 113 4.72 -2.08 -7.31
C ASP A 113 5.05 -2.23 -5.82
N GLN A 114 5.55 -3.40 -5.42
CA GLN A 114 5.89 -3.69 -4.03
C GLN A 114 7.03 -2.81 -3.52
N THR A 115 8.01 -2.49 -4.37
CA THR A 115 9.10 -1.58 -4.01
C THR A 115 8.58 -0.17 -3.72
N LEU A 116 7.64 0.34 -4.53
CA LEU A 116 7.04 1.66 -4.31
C LEU A 116 6.28 1.70 -2.98
N HIS A 117 5.55 0.64 -2.63
CA HIS A 117 4.87 0.53 -1.35
C HIS A 117 5.85 0.56 -0.18
N ILE A 118 6.91 -0.25 -0.24
CA ILE A 118 7.94 -0.29 0.79
C ILE A 118 8.66 1.07 0.95
N VAL A 119 8.94 1.78 -0.15
CA VAL A 119 9.52 3.13 -0.09
C VAL A 119 8.56 4.12 0.57
N ALA A 120 7.27 4.06 0.28
CA ALA A 120 6.28 4.91 0.93
C ALA A 120 6.19 4.65 2.44
N LEU A 121 6.22 3.38 2.85
CA LEU A 121 6.21 2.98 4.25
C LEU A 121 7.49 3.37 4.99
N LEU A 122 8.65 3.29 4.33
CA LEU A 122 9.91 3.81 4.86
C LEU A 122 9.83 5.32 5.10
N ALA A 123 9.34 6.07 4.11
CA ALA A 123 9.17 7.52 4.25
C ALA A 123 8.24 7.86 5.41
N LEU A 124 7.12 7.13 5.57
CA LEU A 124 6.23 7.32 6.70
C LEU A 124 6.88 6.97 8.04
N ALA A 125 7.63 5.87 8.11
CA ALA A 125 8.33 5.47 9.33
C ALA A 125 9.39 6.50 9.75
N LEU A 126 10.08 7.13 8.80
CA LEU A 126 11.05 8.21 9.09
C LEU A 126 10.37 9.46 9.65
N VAL A 127 9.11 9.74 9.30
CA VAL A 127 8.36 10.91 9.78
C VAL A 127 7.65 10.62 11.11
N ALA A 128 7.13 9.41 11.29
CA ALA A 128 6.36 9.03 12.48
C ALA A 128 7.23 8.44 13.61
N GLY A 129 8.39 7.88 13.28
CA GLY A 129 9.35 7.33 14.23
C GLY A 129 10.24 8.41 14.86
N ARG A 130 10.83 8.05 16.00
CA ARG A 130 11.95 8.82 16.61
C ARG A 130 13.29 8.43 16.00
#